data_AF-A0AAV4YU21-F1
#
_entry.id   AF-A0AAV4YU21-F1
#
_cell.length_a   1.000
_cell.length_b   1.000
_cell.length_c   1.000
_cell.angle_alpha   90.00
_cell.angle_beta   90.00
_cell.angle_gamma   90.00
#
_symmetry.space_group_name_H-M   'P 1'
#
loop_
_entity.id
_entity.type
_entity.pdbx_description
1 polymer ?
#
loop_
_entity_poly.entity_id
_entity_poly.type
_entity_poly.pdbx_seq_one_letter_code
_entity_poly.pdbx_strand_id
1 'polypeptide(L)'
;MRILYQFPLSHFCEKARWLLDHKELYYEAQNLIPGVHRAFSQLKTGQNKLPILRDQERWIADSTQIALYLDDVYPEHALLRSDAEQYQHALAINILADELGQHVRRWGLAHALSESEEPLEILIGEKGYLRQFSKYSKPIIKALVSKGYQLDQDKVAESKQRMDELIVTLNQHLIDNYGRYFVGERLGLADISVCSMLAPILEISGTPWEKEHDEVISVEFKNYKKYLLDLPLGQYVSRIYQTERNARVDWRGI
;
A
#
# COMPACT_ATOMS: atom_id res chain seq x y z
N MET A 1 -10.02 -4.90 21.46
CA MET A 1 -8.97 -4.00 20.97
C MET A 1 -8.60 -4.42 19.56
N ARG A 2 -8.43 -3.47 18.64
CA ARG A 2 -8.04 -3.72 17.25
C ARG A 2 -6.54 -3.56 17.11
N ILE A 3 -5.88 -4.54 16.53
CA ILE A 3 -4.43 -4.51 16.25
C ILE A 3 -4.23 -4.78 14.77
N LEU A 4 -3.62 -3.84 14.06
CA LEU A 4 -3.20 -4.01 12.68
C LEU A 4 -1.74 -4.44 12.65
N TYR A 5 -1.50 -5.69 12.29
CA TYR A 5 -0.15 -6.18 12.03
C TYR A 5 0.29 -5.77 10.63
N GLN A 6 1.45 -5.12 10.54
CA GLN A 6 1.85 -4.43 9.32
C GLN A 6 3.36 -4.44 9.04
N PHE A 7 3.70 -4.00 7.84
CA PHE A 7 5.00 -3.40 7.54
C PHE A 7 4.81 -1.91 7.22
N PRO A 8 5.61 -1.01 7.80
CA PRO A 8 5.55 0.43 7.52
C PRO A 8 5.47 0.78 6.04
N LEU A 9 6.43 0.29 5.24
CA LEU A 9 6.57 0.55 3.80
C LEU A 9 5.58 -0.19 2.89
N SER A 10 4.68 -1.02 3.43
CA SER A 10 3.73 -1.77 2.62
C SER A 10 2.53 -0.89 2.30
N HIS A 11 2.32 -0.58 1.01
CA HIS A 11 1.14 0.12 0.52
C HIS A 11 -0.16 -0.68 0.70
N PHE A 12 -0.08 -2.00 0.82
CA PHE A 12 -1.23 -2.82 1.23
C PHE A 12 -1.57 -2.60 2.71
N CYS A 13 -0.57 -2.34 3.55
CA CYS A 13 -0.80 -1.96 4.95
C CYS A 13 -1.28 -0.50 5.04
N GLU A 14 -0.80 0.39 4.18
CA GLU A 14 -1.34 1.76 4.08
C GLU A 14 -2.83 1.75 3.74
N LYS A 15 -3.24 0.94 2.75
CA LYS A 15 -4.66 0.68 2.46
C LYS A 15 -5.40 0.28 3.74
N ALA A 16 -4.95 -0.74 4.46
CA ALA A 16 -5.63 -1.19 5.68
C ALA A 16 -5.68 -0.15 6.81
N ARG A 17 -4.60 0.63 7.02
CA ARG A 17 -4.59 1.77 7.95
C ARG A 17 -5.67 2.78 7.55
N TRP A 18 -5.71 3.15 6.28
CA TRP A 18 -6.68 4.11 5.77
C TRP A 18 -8.12 3.60 5.85
N LEU A 19 -8.38 2.32 5.61
CA LEU A 19 -9.70 1.73 5.84
C LEU A 19 -10.16 1.91 7.29
N LEU A 20 -9.29 1.64 8.27
CA LEU A 20 -9.59 1.82 9.70
C LEU A 20 -9.77 3.29 10.07
N ASP A 21 -8.91 4.18 9.54
CA ASP A 21 -8.96 5.62 9.77
C ASP A 21 -10.26 6.24 9.21
N HIS A 22 -10.66 5.82 7.99
CA HIS A 22 -11.91 6.26 7.35
C HIS A 22 -13.14 5.77 8.10
N LYS A 23 -13.08 4.56 8.67
CA LYS A 23 -14.08 4.01 9.57
C LYS A 23 -14.08 4.66 10.96
N GLU A 24 -13.15 5.58 11.20
CA GLU A 24 -12.97 6.27 12.48
C GLU A 24 -12.68 5.34 13.68
N LEU A 25 -12.14 4.15 13.41
CA LEU A 25 -11.92 3.14 14.44
C LEU A 25 -10.57 3.33 15.13
N TYR A 26 -10.57 3.25 16.46
CA TYR A 26 -9.32 3.11 17.21
C TYR A 26 -8.69 1.74 16.96
N TYR A 27 -7.38 1.73 16.67
CA TYR A 27 -6.54 0.55 16.53
C TYR A 27 -5.09 0.87 16.90
N GLU A 28 -4.32 -0.17 17.20
CA GLU A 28 -2.87 -0.11 17.35
C GLU A 28 -2.19 -0.69 16.11
N ALA A 29 -1.19 -0.01 15.56
CA ALA A 29 -0.37 -0.53 14.47
C ALA A 29 0.86 -1.26 15.05
N GLN A 30 0.95 -2.58 14.81
CA GLN A 30 2.05 -3.41 15.29
C GLN A 30 2.94 -3.85 14.12
N ASN A 31 4.17 -3.34 14.09
CA ASN A 31 5.13 -3.76 13.07
C ASN A 31 5.62 -5.18 13.33
N LEU A 32 5.60 -6.00 12.28
CA LEU A 32 6.25 -7.29 12.28
C LEU A 32 7.60 -7.24 11.56
N ILE A 33 8.43 -8.24 11.82
CA ILE A 33 9.74 -8.38 11.21
C ILE A 33 9.64 -9.24 9.93
N PRO A 34 10.18 -8.80 8.78
CA PRO A 34 10.27 -9.61 7.56
C PRO A 34 10.93 -10.96 7.81
N GLY A 35 10.47 -12.01 7.13
CA GLY A 35 10.87 -13.39 7.41
C GLY A 35 10.20 -13.99 8.64
N VAL A 36 10.40 -13.41 9.83
CA VAL A 36 9.85 -13.91 11.12
C VAL A 36 8.32 -13.88 11.16
N HIS A 37 7.71 -12.84 10.55
CA HIS A 37 6.26 -12.69 10.46
C HIS A 37 5.56 -13.88 9.79
N ARG A 38 6.23 -14.67 8.94
CA ARG A 38 5.58 -15.72 8.14
C ARG A 38 5.00 -16.82 9.04
N ALA A 39 5.76 -17.29 10.03
CA ALA A 39 5.28 -18.29 10.97
C ALA A 39 4.08 -17.78 11.78
N PHE A 40 4.14 -16.54 12.26
CA PHE A 40 3.03 -15.89 12.97
C PHE A 40 1.79 -15.74 12.08
N SER A 41 1.97 -15.22 10.87
CA SER A 41 0.89 -14.98 9.91
C SER A 41 0.22 -16.29 9.50
N GLN A 42 1.02 -17.31 9.18
CA GLN A 42 0.54 -18.63 8.79
C GLN A 42 -0.28 -19.27 9.91
N LEU A 43 0.23 -19.22 11.15
CA LEU A 43 -0.44 -19.79 12.31
C LEU A 43 -1.78 -19.13 12.60
N LYS A 44 -1.89 -17.81 12.39
CA LYS A 44 -3.09 -17.04 12.73
C LYS A 44 -4.13 -16.96 11.63
N THR A 45 -3.70 -17.00 10.37
CA THR A 45 -4.57 -16.65 9.23
C THR A 45 -4.53 -17.65 8.08
N GLY A 46 -3.64 -18.64 8.14
CA GLY A 46 -3.39 -19.54 7.01
C GLY A 46 -2.64 -18.88 5.85
N GLN A 47 -2.26 -17.60 5.97
CA GLN A 47 -1.57 -16.83 4.94
C GLN A 47 -0.23 -16.30 5.43
N ASN A 48 0.68 -15.99 4.49
CA ASN A 48 2.03 -15.49 4.77
C ASN A 48 2.23 -14.01 4.43
N LYS A 49 1.14 -13.24 4.35
CA LYS A 49 1.15 -11.85 3.87
C LYS A 49 0.49 -10.93 4.89
N LEU A 50 0.91 -9.66 4.87
CA LEU A 50 0.30 -8.56 5.60
C LEU A 50 -0.43 -7.65 4.61
N PRO A 51 -1.43 -6.86 5.05
CA PRO A 51 -1.87 -6.63 6.44
C PRO A 51 -2.65 -7.79 7.07
N ILE A 52 -2.64 -7.84 8.40
CA ILE A 52 -3.56 -8.68 9.21
C ILE A 52 -4.21 -7.81 10.28
N LEU A 53 -5.53 -7.77 10.30
CA LEU A 53 -6.31 -7.15 11.37
C LEU A 53 -6.69 -8.22 12.40
N ARG A 54 -6.34 -8.00 13.66
CA ARG A 54 -6.96 -8.68 14.79
C ARG A 54 -8.00 -7.75 15.38
N ASP A 55 -9.26 -8.16 15.35
CA ASP A 55 -10.34 -7.47 16.06
C ASP A 55 -10.93 -8.42 17.10
N GLN A 56 -10.60 -8.18 18.37
CA GLN A 56 -10.90 -9.07 19.49
C GLN A 56 -10.32 -10.49 19.24
N GLU A 57 -11.19 -11.48 19.02
CA GLU A 57 -10.83 -12.87 18.74
C GLU A 57 -10.72 -13.18 17.24
N ARG A 58 -11.21 -12.28 16.37
CA ARG A 58 -11.21 -12.48 14.93
C ARG A 58 -9.87 -12.07 14.33
N TRP A 59 -9.42 -12.84 13.35
CA TRP A 59 -8.20 -12.59 12.57
C TRP A 59 -8.57 -12.52 11.09
N ILE A 60 -8.31 -11.36 10.47
CA ILE A 60 -8.65 -11.08 9.08
C ILE A 60 -7.36 -10.73 8.35
N ALA A 61 -6.96 -11.59 7.40
CA ALA A 61 -5.85 -11.33 6.49
C ALA A 61 -6.40 -10.84 5.15
N ASP A 62 -5.54 -10.14 4.41
CA ASP A 62 -5.86 -9.49 3.13
C ASP A 62 -6.62 -8.15 3.28
N SER A 63 -6.11 -7.11 2.62
CA SER A 63 -6.65 -5.76 2.73
C SER A 63 -8.09 -5.62 2.20
N THR A 64 -8.49 -6.45 1.23
CA THR A 64 -9.85 -6.47 0.68
C THR A 64 -10.78 -7.19 1.65
N GLN A 65 -10.36 -8.31 2.24
CA GLN A 65 -11.15 -8.98 3.28
C GLN A 65 -11.30 -8.12 4.54
N ILE A 66 -10.28 -7.34 4.90
CA ILE A 66 -10.38 -6.33 5.97
C ILE A 66 -11.46 -5.30 5.62
N ALA A 67 -11.50 -4.77 4.40
CA ALA A 67 -12.54 -3.83 3.99
C ALA A 67 -13.96 -4.41 4.13
N LEU A 68 -14.16 -5.63 3.62
CA LEU A 68 -15.45 -6.34 3.69
C LEU A 68 -15.87 -6.60 5.14
N TYR A 69 -14.95 -7.07 5.97
CA TYR A 69 -15.18 -7.27 7.39
C TYR A 69 -15.58 -5.98 8.12
N LEU A 70 -14.89 -4.87 7.82
CA LEU A 70 -15.17 -3.59 8.44
C LEU A 70 -16.54 -3.04 8.03
N ASP A 71 -16.96 -3.20 6.78
CA ASP A 71 -18.30 -2.80 6.34
C ASP A 71 -19.42 -3.65 6.96
N ASP A 72 -19.18 -4.96 7.16
CA ASP A 72 -20.15 -5.86 7.80
C ASP A 72 -20.33 -5.56 9.29
N VAL A 73 -19.22 -5.35 10.02
CA VAL A 73 -19.25 -5.18 11.48
C VAL A 73 -19.47 -3.73 11.92
N TYR A 74 -19.03 -2.76 11.12
CA TYR A 74 -19.10 -1.33 11.42
C TYR A 74 -19.75 -0.58 10.24
N PRO A 75 -21.09 -0.50 10.16
CA PRO A 75 -21.78 0.01 8.96
C PRO A 75 -21.61 1.52 8.73
N GLU A 76 -21.21 2.27 9.76
CA GLU A 76 -20.88 3.70 9.66
C GLU A 76 -19.70 3.92 8.71
N HIS A 77 -19.70 5.04 7.99
CA HIS A 77 -18.67 5.37 6.99
C HIS A 77 -18.39 4.22 6.00
N ALA A 78 -19.46 3.68 5.38
CA ALA A 78 -19.37 2.53 4.48
C ALA A 78 -18.36 2.73 3.34
N LEU A 79 -17.44 1.77 3.20
CA LEU A 79 -16.38 1.74 2.19
C LEU A 79 -16.95 1.34 0.82
N LEU A 80 -17.92 0.43 0.82
CA LEU A 80 -18.69 0.00 -0.34
C LEU A 80 -20.11 0.59 -0.27
N ARG A 81 -20.70 0.81 -1.45
CA ARG A 81 -22.04 1.38 -1.58
C ARG A 81 -23.07 0.26 -1.51
N SER A 82 -24.27 0.54 -0.97
CA SER A 82 -25.36 -0.45 -0.93
C SER A 82 -25.99 -0.69 -2.30
N ASP A 83 -25.86 0.27 -3.22
CA ASP A 83 -26.24 0.10 -4.61
C ASP A 83 -25.40 -1.00 -5.26
N ALA A 84 -26.05 -1.95 -5.94
CA ALA A 84 -25.40 -3.16 -6.43
C ALA A 84 -24.37 -2.87 -7.53
N GLU A 85 -24.65 -1.91 -8.42
CA GLU A 85 -23.73 -1.56 -9.50
C GLU A 85 -22.47 -0.88 -8.94
N GLN A 86 -22.66 0.11 -8.08
CA GLN A 86 -21.55 0.80 -7.41
C GLN A 86 -20.73 -0.16 -6.52
N TYR A 87 -21.38 -1.10 -5.85
CA TYR A 87 -20.71 -2.13 -5.05
C TYR A 87 -19.77 -2.97 -5.91
N GLN A 88 -20.27 -3.52 -7.02
CA GLN A 88 -19.48 -4.38 -7.91
C GLN A 88 -18.37 -3.59 -8.60
N HIS A 89 -18.65 -2.35 -9.01
CA HIS A 89 -17.66 -1.49 -9.66
C HIS A 89 -16.51 -1.14 -8.72
N ALA A 90 -16.80 -0.84 -7.45
CA ALA A 90 -15.78 -0.57 -6.45
C ALA A 90 -14.88 -1.79 -6.19
N LEU A 91 -15.45 -3.00 -6.15
CA LEU A 91 -14.68 -4.23 -6.04
C LEU A 91 -13.81 -4.50 -7.28
N ALA A 92 -14.32 -4.23 -8.48
CA ALA A 92 -13.56 -4.38 -9.72
C ALA A 92 -12.35 -3.44 -9.75
N ILE A 93 -12.53 -2.16 -9.40
CA ILE A 93 -11.42 -1.19 -9.30
C ILE A 93 -10.42 -1.61 -8.22
N ASN A 94 -10.91 -2.12 -7.09
CA ASN A 94 -10.05 -2.64 -6.04
C ASN A 94 -9.17 -3.81 -6.51
N ILE A 95 -9.70 -4.73 -7.34
CA ILE A 95 -8.92 -5.82 -7.92
C ILE A 95 -7.83 -5.29 -8.84
N LEU A 96 -8.15 -4.32 -9.71
CA LEU A 96 -7.17 -3.65 -10.58
C LEU A 96 -6.08 -2.95 -9.76
N ALA A 97 -6.46 -2.28 -8.66
CA ALA A 97 -5.52 -1.63 -7.76
C ALA A 97 -4.61 -2.64 -7.05
N ASP A 98 -5.15 -3.75 -6.54
CA ASP A 98 -4.35 -4.79 -5.87
C ASP A 98 -3.36 -5.45 -6.85
N GLU A 99 -3.73 -5.61 -8.13
CA GLU A 99 -2.80 -6.02 -9.19
C GLU A 99 -1.71 -4.96 -9.41
N LEU A 100 -2.10 -3.69 -9.59
CA LEU A 100 -1.16 -2.57 -9.76
C LEU A 100 -0.15 -2.52 -8.62
N GLY A 101 -0.62 -2.66 -7.37
CA GLY A 101 0.22 -2.66 -6.19
C GLY A 101 1.32 -3.72 -6.22
N GLN A 102 1.07 -4.90 -6.80
CA GLN A 102 2.10 -5.94 -6.91
C GLN A 102 3.23 -5.50 -7.83
N HIS A 103 2.91 -4.83 -8.93
CA HIS A 103 3.87 -4.33 -9.90
C HIS A 103 4.59 -3.08 -9.38
N VAL A 104 3.87 -2.14 -8.76
CA VAL A 104 4.46 -0.97 -8.08
C VAL A 104 5.47 -1.41 -7.03
N ARG A 105 5.14 -2.43 -6.21
CA ARG A 105 6.08 -2.98 -5.24
C ARG A 105 7.35 -3.49 -5.89
N ARG A 106 7.22 -4.29 -6.96
CA ARG A 106 8.36 -4.91 -7.64
C ARG A 106 9.25 -3.85 -8.27
N TRP A 107 8.67 -2.97 -9.07
CA TRP A 107 9.41 -1.93 -9.79
C TRP A 107 10.00 -0.91 -8.81
N GLY A 108 9.23 -0.43 -7.83
CA GLY A 108 9.71 0.51 -6.82
C GLY A 108 10.85 -0.05 -5.95
N LEU A 109 10.75 -1.30 -5.48
CA LEU A 109 11.84 -1.93 -4.73
C LEU A 109 13.09 -2.17 -5.57
N ALA A 110 12.94 -2.48 -6.87
CA ALA A 110 14.08 -2.64 -7.77
C ALA A 110 14.88 -1.35 -7.91
N HIS A 111 14.20 -0.22 -8.11
CA HIS A 111 14.84 1.11 -8.13
C HIS A 111 15.45 1.44 -6.78
N ALA A 112 14.69 1.35 -5.70
CA ALA A 112 15.15 1.78 -4.39
C ALA A 112 16.36 0.98 -3.88
N LEU A 113 16.41 -0.34 -4.11
CA LEU A 113 17.55 -1.19 -3.74
C LEU A 113 18.78 -1.05 -4.65
N SER A 114 18.62 -0.43 -5.82
CA SER A 114 19.73 -0.06 -6.69
C SER A 114 20.39 1.26 -6.26
N GLU A 115 19.64 2.12 -5.57
CA GLU A 115 20.01 3.49 -5.21
C GLU A 115 20.55 3.61 -3.77
N SER A 116 19.88 2.97 -2.81
CA SER A 116 20.22 3.09 -1.39
C SER A 116 19.88 1.84 -0.58
N GLU A 117 20.41 1.76 0.66
CA GLU A 117 20.03 0.72 1.62
C GLU A 117 18.90 1.15 2.55
N GLU A 118 18.43 2.40 2.46
CA GLU A 118 17.44 3.00 3.34
C GLU A 118 16.09 2.26 3.40
N PRO A 119 15.52 1.74 2.28
CA PRO A 119 14.32 0.92 2.35
C PRO A 119 14.50 -0.33 3.22
N LEU A 120 15.71 -0.89 3.28
CA LEU A 120 16.01 -2.02 4.17
C LEU A 120 16.04 -1.57 5.62
N GLU A 121 16.50 -0.35 5.92
CA GLU A 121 16.52 0.19 7.29
C GLU A 121 15.12 0.43 7.83
N ILE A 122 14.24 1.05 7.04
CA ILE A 122 12.84 1.25 7.42
C ILE A 122 12.12 -0.10 7.58
N LEU A 123 12.40 -1.07 6.71
CA LEU A 123 11.83 -2.42 6.78
C LEU A 123 12.32 -3.19 8.03
N ILE A 124 13.58 -3.01 8.44
CA ILE A 124 14.14 -3.56 9.68
C ILE A 124 13.54 -2.88 10.92
N GLY A 125 13.12 -1.62 10.77
CA GLY A 125 12.47 -0.81 11.80
C GLY A 125 13.45 -0.15 12.77
N GLU A 126 12.94 0.80 13.56
CA GLU A 126 13.75 1.59 14.49
C GLU A 126 14.12 0.84 15.79
N LYS A 127 13.33 -0.17 16.17
CA LYS A 127 13.49 -0.92 17.43
C LYS A 127 13.49 -2.43 17.16
N GLY A 128 14.52 -3.15 17.63
CA GLY A 128 14.59 -4.62 17.59
C GLY A 128 16.01 -5.20 17.48
N TYR A 129 16.17 -6.49 17.83
CA TYR A 129 17.45 -7.21 17.77
C TYR A 129 18.15 -7.13 16.40
N LEU A 130 17.40 -7.03 15.30
CA LEU A 130 17.98 -6.92 13.95
C LEU A 130 18.76 -5.62 13.72
N ARG A 131 18.41 -4.51 14.40
CA ARG A 131 19.18 -3.25 14.29
C ARG A 131 20.59 -3.40 14.86
N GLN A 132 20.75 -4.20 15.93
CA GLN A 132 22.05 -4.51 16.53
C GLN A 132 22.96 -5.33 15.61
N PHE A 133 22.39 -6.05 14.63
CA PHE A 133 23.12 -6.83 13.62
C PHE A 133 22.84 -6.35 12.19
N SER A 134 22.44 -5.09 12.01
CA SER A 134 21.97 -4.53 10.73
C SER A 134 23.00 -4.69 9.61
N LYS A 135 24.28 -4.39 9.87
CA LYS A 135 25.36 -4.53 8.88
C LYS A 135 25.54 -5.95 8.33
N TYR A 136 25.29 -6.98 9.15
CA TYR A 136 25.45 -8.38 8.73
C TYR A 136 24.16 -8.97 8.14
N SER A 137 23.00 -8.48 8.55
CA SER A 137 21.69 -8.96 8.10
C SER A 137 21.21 -8.31 6.80
N LYS A 138 21.63 -7.07 6.50
CA LYS A 138 21.28 -6.33 5.27
C LYS A 138 21.48 -7.11 3.95
N PRO A 139 22.65 -7.71 3.63
CA PRO A 139 22.82 -8.44 2.38
C PRO A 139 21.91 -9.67 2.28
N ILE A 140 21.64 -10.34 3.41
CA ILE A 140 20.73 -11.48 3.48
C ILE A 140 19.29 -11.04 3.24
N ILE A 141 18.86 -9.96 3.90
CA ILE A 141 17.52 -9.38 3.70
C ILE A 141 17.37 -8.91 2.25
N LYS A 142 18.37 -8.23 1.69
CA LYS A 142 18.39 -7.81 0.27
C LYS A 142 18.20 -9.02 -0.65
N ALA A 143 18.97 -10.10 -0.45
CA ALA A 143 18.83 -11.31 -1.25
C ALA A 143 17.44 -11.97 -1.10
N LEU A 144 16.89 -12.04 0.11
CA LEU A 144 15.55 -12.57 0.38
C LEU A 144 14.44 -11.73 -0.26
N VAL A 145 14.56 -10.41 -0.21
CA VAL A 145 13.64 -9.45 -0.81
C VAL A 145 13.72 -9.54 -2.33
N SER A 146 14.93 -9.51 -2.91
CA SER A 146 15.16 -9.64 -4.35
C SER A 146 14.58 -10.94 -4.91
N LYS A 147 14.85 -12.08 -4.24
CA LYS A 147 14.29 -13.38 -4.65
C LYS A 147 12.78 -13.47 -4.42
N GLY A 148 12.31 -12.99 -3.27
CA GLY A 148 10.90 -13.08 -2.88
C GLY A 148 9.97 -12.24 -3.76
N TYR A 149 10.44 -11.10 -4.25
CA TYR A 149 9.68 -10.21 -5.12
C TYR A 149 10.04 -10.30 -6.61
N GLN A 150 10.99 -11.17 -6.98
CA GLN A 150 11.45 -11.34 -8.37
C GLN A 150 11.95 -10.02 -8.96
N LEU A 151 12.97 -9.44 -8.33
CA LEU A 151 13.56 -8.16 -8.74
C LEU A 151 14.59 -8.31 -9.88
N ASP A 152 14.48 -9.34 -10.70
CA ASP A 152 15.27 -9.50 -11.92
C ASP A 152 14.79 -8.56 -13.03
N GLN A 153 15.70 -8.20 -13.95
CA GLN A 153 15.45 -7.16 -14.96
C GLN A 153 14.22 -7.47 -15.83
N ASP A 154 14.04 -8.73 -16.23
CA ASP A 154 12.92 -9.14 -17.09
C ASP A 154 11.58 -8.97 -16.37
N LYS A 155 11.46 -9.43 -15.12
CA LYS A 155 10.23 -9.29 -14.32
C LYS A 155 9.93 -7.84 -13.92
N VAL A 156 10.97 -7.03 -13.73
CA VAL A 156 10.82 -5.59 -13.47
C VAL A 156 10.28 -4.88 -14.73
N ALA A 157 10.80 -5.20 -15.92
CA ALA A 157 10.31 -4.66 -17.17
C ALA A 157 8.86 -5.09 -17.46
N GLU A 158 8.52 -6.37 -17.27
CA GLU A 158 7.14 -6.88 -17.37
C GLU A 158 6.19 -6.12 -16.42
N SER A 159 6.65 -5.84 -15.20
CA SER A 159 5.86 -5.09 -14.23
C SER A 159 5.66 -3.65 -14.64
N LYS A 160 6.68 -3.02 -15.22
CA LYS A 160 6.55 -1.66 -15.73
C LYS A 160 5.53 -1.58 -16.86
N GLN A 161 5.56 -2.51 -17.81
CA GLN A 161 4.54 -2.58 -18.86
C GLN A 161 3.14 -2.75 -18.26
N ARG A 162 3.00 -3.69 -17.30
CA ARG A 162 1.70 -3.95 -16.70
C ARG A 162 1.16 -2.77 -15.88
N MET A 163 2.05 -2.03 -15.20
CA MET A 163 1.71 -0.77 -14.55
C MET A 163 1.13 0.22 -15.55
N ASP A 164 1.76 0.40 -16.71
CA ASP A 164 1.30 1.36 -17.74
C ASP A 164 -0.13 1.04 -18.21
N GLU A 165 -0.42 -0.23 -18.48
CA GLU A 165 -1.75 -0.70 -18.88
C GLU A 165 -2.83 -0.45 -17.79
N LEU A 166 -2.50 -0.78 -16.54
CA LEU A 166 -3.40 -0.61 -15.40
C LEU A 166 -3.64 0.88 -15.08
N ILE A 167 -2.61 1.72 -15.19
CA ILE A 167 -2.71 3.17 -14.98
C ILE A 167 -3.61 3.80 -16.04
N VAL A 168 -3.49 3.42 -17.31
CA VAL A 168 -4.40 3.90 -18.37
C VAL A 168 -5.84 3.52 -18.04
N THR A 169 -6.07 2.26 -17.66
CA THR A 169 -7.41 1.75 -17.32
C THR A 169 -8.01 2.48 -16.11
N LEU A 170 -7.25 2.63 -15.02
CA LEU A 170 -7.69 3.32 -13.81
C LEU A 170 -7.91 4.82 -14.05
N ASN A 171 -7.05 5.45 -14.85
CA ASN A 171 -7.23 6.85 -15.23
C ASN A 171 -8.53 7.05 -16.02
N GLN A 172 -8.88 6.12 -16.91
CA GLN A 172 -10.14 6.18 -17.63
C GLN A 172 -11.34 6.01 -16.69
N HIS A 173 -11.33 5.01 -15.79
CA HIS A 173 -12.40 4.84 -14.80
C HIS A 173 -12.61 6.09 -13.93
N LEU A 174 -11.53 6.77 -13.56
CA LEU A 174 -11.61 8.02 -12.81
C LEU A 174 -12.25 9.15 -13.65
N ILE A 175 -11.87 9.29 -14.92
CA ILE A 175 -12.43 10.29 -15.84
C ILE A 175 -13.91 10.02 -16.10
N ASP A 176 -14.30 8.76 -16.27
CA ASP A 176 -15.69 8.35 -16.52
C ASP A 176 -16.61 8.74 -15.35
N ASN A 177 -16.07 8.79 -14.12
CA ASN A 177 -16.76 9.31 -12.95
C ASN A 177 -16.36 10.77 -12.61
N TYR A 178 -16.04 11.57 -13.64
CA TYR A 178 -15.79 13.01 -13.58
C TYR A 178 -14.60 13.45 -12.71
N GLY A 179 -13.72 12.52 -12.32
CA GLY A 179 -12.50 12.81 -11.56
C GLY A 179 -12.72 13.17 -10.09
N ARG A 180 -13.96 13.09 -9.57
CA ARG A 180 -14.24 13.48 -8.18
C ARG A 180 -13.96 12.35 -7.18
N TYR A 181 -14.36 11.12 -7.52
CA TYR A 181 -14.04 9.86 -6.86
C TYR A 181 -14.09 8.75 -7.91
N PHE A 182 -13.62 7.54 -7.59
CA PHE A 182 -13.68 6.39 -8.49
C PHE A 182 -15.09 5.82 -8.64
N VAL A 183 -15.90 5.85 -7.57
CA VAL A 183 -17.27 5.33 -7.58
C VAL A 183 -18.19 6.23 -6.74
N GLY A 184 -19.30 6.66 -7.33
CA GLY A 184 -20.28 7.52 -6.67
C GLY A 184 -19.70 8.90 -6.35
N GLU A 185 -20.12 9.47 -5.21
CA GLU A 185 -19.89 10.90 -4.90
C GLU A 185 -19.04 11.14 -3.64
N ARG A 186 -18.49 10.10 -3.01
CA ARG A 186 -17.65 10.21 -1.81
C ARG A 186 -16.58 9.12 -1.77
N LEU A 187 -15.55 9.30 -0.94
CA LEU A 187 -14.46 8.34 -0.75
C LEU A 187 -14.99 6.94 -0.39
N GLY A 188 -14.37 5.90 -0.95
CA GLY A 188 -14.65 4.50 -0.62
C GLY A 188 -13.46 3.58 -0.90
N LEU A 189 -13.74 2.27 -0.93
CA LEU A 189 -12.72 1.24 -1.12
C LEU A 189 -11.91 1.45 -2.41
N ALA A 190 -12.58 1.76 -3.53
CA ALA A 190 -11.93 1.98 -4.81
C ALA A 190 -10.87 3.08 -4.74
N ASP A 191 -11.23 4.21 -4.12
CA ASP A 191 -10.35 5.37 -3.97
C ASP A 191 -9.16 5.07 -3.08
N ILE A 192 -9.43 4.52 -1.89
CA ILE A 192 -8.41 4.17 -0.90
C ILE A 192 -7.43 3.16 -1.50
N SER A 193 -7.92 2.17 -2.23
CA SER A 193 -7.08 1.18 -2.89
C SER A 193 -6.17 1.83 -3.92
N VAL A 194 -6.71 2.56 -4.90
CA VAL A 194 -5.87 3.14 -5.97
C VAL A 194 -4.86 4.14 -5.41
N CYS A 195 -5.28 5.02 -4.50
CA CYS A 195 -4.40 6.00 -3.87
C CYS A 195 -3.27 5.32 -3.12
N SER A 196 -3.59 4.33 -2.27
CA SER A 196 -2.58 3.60 -1.51
C SER A 196 -1.55 2.92 -2.41
N MET A 197 -1.98 2.35 -3.54
CA MET A 197 -1.09 1.61 -4.44
C MET A 197 -0.16 2.52 -5.24
N LEU A 198 -0.54 3.77 -5.51
CA LEU A 198 0.27 4.75 -6.25
C LEU A 198 1.12 5.66 -5.36
N ALA A 199 0.79 5.76 -4.07
CA ALA A 199 1.54 6.57 -3.12
C ALA A 199 3.06 6.33 -3.10
N PRO A 200 3.58 5.09 -3.25
CA PRO A 200 5.02 4.86 -3.29
C PRO A 200 5.73 5.53 -4.47
N ILE A 201 5.08 5.66 -5.62
CA ILE A 201 5.69 6.26 -6.83
C ILE A 201 5.62 7.80 -6.75
N LEU A 202 4.55 8.31 -6.17
CA LEU A 202 4.34 9.74 -6.01
C LEU A 202 5.12 10.34 -4.83
N GLU A 203 5.70 9.50 -3.97
CA GLU A 203 6.51 9.91 -2.81
C GLU A 203 5.74 10.93 -1.96
N ILE A 204 4.49 10.58 -1.62
CA ILE A 204 3.56 11.48 -0.95
C ILE A 204 4.13 11.93 0.40
N SER A 205 4.11 13.24 0.66
CA SER A 205 4.58 13.82 1.92
C SER A 205 3.81 13.30 3.14
N GLY A 206 4.50 13.11 4.26
CA GLY A 206 3.95 12.54 5.50
C GLY A 206 3.78 11.02 5.48
N THR A 207 4.13 10.35 4.38
CA THR A 207 4.07 8.89 4.24
C THR A 207 5.46 8.25 4.35
N PRO A 208 5.56 6.91 4.52
CA PRO A 208 6.83 6.22 4.53
C PRO A 208 7.69 6.37 3.26
N TRP A 209 7.11 6.90 2.18
CA TRP A 209 7.77 7.04 0.88
C TRP A 209 8.14 8.48 0.54
N GLU A 210 7.90 9.42 1.46
CA GLU A 210 8.45 10.77 1.34
C GLU A 210 9.97 10.69 1.28
N LYS A 211 10.56 11.27 0.22
CA LYS A 211 12.00 11.40 0.06
C LYS A 211 12.43 12.85 0.25
N GLU A 212 13.59 13.05 0.85
CA GLU A 212 14.19 14.39 0.96
C GLU A 212 14.73 14.87 -0.39
N HIS A 213 14.81 16.20 -0.59
CA HIS A 213 15.15 16.83 -1.87
C HIS A 213 16.52 16.42 -2.47
N ASP A 214 17.40 15.82 -1.68
CA ASP A 214 18.78 15.44 -2.08
C ASP A 214 18.98 13.93 -2.29
N GLU A 215 17.92 13.11 -2.19
CA GLU A 215 18.05 11.68 -2.43
C GLU A 215 18.27 11.34 -3.92
N VAL A 216 19.22 10.44 -4.17
CA VAL A 216 19.55 9.95 -5.51
C VAL A 216 18.46 9.01 -5.99
N ILE A 217 17.50 9.53 -6.75
CA ILE A 217 16.47 8.74 -7.45
C ILE A 217 16.86 8.56 -8.92
N SER A 218 16.61 7.37 -9.49
CA SER A 218 16.88 7.07 -10.89
C SER A 218 16.11 8.00 -11.82
N VAL A 219 16.71 8.30 -12.97
CA VAL A 219 16.09 9.15 -13.99
C VAL A 219 14.77 8.54 -14.48
N GLU A 220 14.71 7.21 -14.59
CA GLU A 220 13.49 6.49 -14.97
C GLU A 220 12.37 6.73 -13.95
N PHE A 221 12.68 6.59 -12.66
CA PHE A 221 11.68 6.77 -11.61
C PHE A 221 11.18 8.21 -11.54
N LYS A 222 12.09 9.20 -11.62
CA LYS A 222 11.73 10.63 -11.69
C LYS A 222 10.82 10.94 -12.88
N ASN A 223 11.14 10.41 -14.06
CA ASN A 223 10.32 10.60 -15.27
C ASN A 223 8.94 9.96 -15.12
N TYR A 224 8.85 8.78 -14.50
CA TYR A 224 7.59 8.10 -14.32
C TYR A 224 6.68 8.79 -13.29
N LYS A 225 7.26 9.27 -12.18
CA LYS A 225 6.56 10.13 -11.22
C LYS A 225 5.97 11.37 -11.90
N LYS A 226 6.78 12.05 -12.73
CA LYS A 226 6.32 13.22 -13.51
C LYS A 226 5.17 12.84 -14.44
N TYR A 227 5.31 11.75 -15.20
CA TYR A 227 4.26 11.24 -16.07
C TYR A 227 2.94 11.02 -15.32
N LEU A 228 2.98 10.38 -14.14
CA LEU A 228 1.78 10.19 -13.32
C LEU A 228 1.15 11.52 -12.89
N LEU A 229 1.96 12.48 -12.45
CA LEU A 229 1.48 13.81 -12.02
C LEU A 229 0.88 14.64 -13.17
N ASP A 230 1.26 14.35 -14.42
CA ASP A 230 0.67 14.96 -15.61
C ASP A 230 -0.70 14.34 -15.96
N LEU A 231 -1.06 13.18 -15.39
CA LEU A 231 -2.38 12.55 -15.55
C LEU A 231 -3.40 13.03 -14.51
N PRO A 232 -4.71 13.05 -14.85
CA PRO A 232 -5.79 13.23 -13.88
C PRO A 232 -5.67 12.26 -12.69
N LEU A 233 -5.25 11.01 -12.93
CA LEU A 233 -5.05 10.02 -11.88
C LEU A 233 -3.99 10.42 -10.85
N GLY A 234 -2.81 10.89 -11.26
CA GLY A 234 -1.78 11.28 -10.29
C GLY A 234 -2.18 12.52 -9.49
N GLN A 235 -2.79 13.51 -10.17
CA GLN A 235 -3.34 14.71 -9.52
C GLN A 235 -4.44 14.35 -8.52
N TYR A 236 -5.29 13.38 -8.87
CA TYR A 236 -6.31 12.84 -7.98
C TYR A 236 -5.70 12.23 -6.73
N VAL A 237 -4.70 11.36 -6.85
CA VAL A 237 -4.03 10.75 -5.69
C VAL A 237 -3.43 11.81 -4.78
N SER A 238 -2.72 12.80 -5.34
CA SER A 238 -2.17 13.91 -4.56
C SER A 238 -3.25 14.68 -3.80
N ARG A 239 -4.35 15.02 -4.47
CA ARG A 239 -5.49 15.72 -3.84
C ARG A 239 -6.09 14.89 -2.70
N ILE A 240 -6.40 13.61 -2.94
CA ILE A 240 -7.05 12.75 -1.94
C ILE A 240 -6.17 12.54 -0.72
N TYR A 241 -4.84 12.40 -0.89
CA TYR A 241 -3.94 12.35 0.26
C TYR A 241 -3.95 13.65 1.07
N GLN A 242 -4.01 14.81 0.41
CA GLN A 242 -4.06 16.11 1.07
C GLN A 242 -5.38 16.38 1.79
N THR A 243 -6.52 15.92 1.24
CA THR A 243 -7.85 16.33 1.73
C THR A 243 -8.61 15.24 2.49
N GLU A 244 -8.32 13.95 2.26
CA GLU A 244 -9.14 12.84 2.75
C GLU A 244 -8.37 11.82 3.59
N ARG A 245 -7.03 11.82 3.57
CA ARG A 245 -6.25 10.78 4.25
C ARG A 245 -6.49 10.73 5.75
N ASN A 246 -6.47 11.89 6.42
CA ASN A 246 -6.84 12.07 7.83
C ASN A 246 -6.31 10.96 8.76
N ALA A 247 -5.01 10.67 8.69
CA ALA A 247 -4.39 9.56 9.42
C ALA A 247 -4.55 9.73 10.93
N ARG A 248 -5.00 8.66 11.62
CA ARG A 248 -5.22 8.68 13.09
C ARG A 248 -4.10 7.99 13.87
N VAL A 249 -3.26 7.22 13.18
CA VAL A 249 -2.14 6.46 13.76
C VAL A 249 -0.89 6.70 12.91
N ASP A 250 0.27 6.86 13.56
CA ASP A 250 1.56 6.97 12.86
C ASP A 250 1.87 5.63 12.15
N TRP A 251 2.22 5.70 10.87
CA TRP A 251 2.62 4.55 10.08
C TRP A 251 3.83 3.81 10.66
N ARG A 252 4.64 4.47 11.50
CA ARG A 252 5.75 3.87 12.26
C ARG A 252 5.28 2.90 13.34
N GLY A 253 4.02 2.93 13.75
CA GLY A 253 3.50 2.09 14.84
C GLY A 253 4.11 2.42 16.20
N ILE A 254 4.30 3.72 16.47
CA ILE A 254 4.80 4.28 17.75
C ILE A 254 3.64 4.98 18.46
#